data_AF-A0A924A2M3-F1
#
_entry.id   AF-A0A924A2M3-F1
#
_cell.length_a   1.000
_cell.length_b   1.000
_cell.length_c   1.000
_cell.angle_alpha   90.00
_cell.angle_beta   90.00
_cell.angle_gamma   90.00
#
_symmetry.space_group_name_H-M   'P 1'
#
loop_
_entity.id
_entity.type
_entity.pdbx_description
1 polymer ?
#
loop_
_entity_poly.entity_id
_entity_poly.type
_entity_poly.pdbx_seq_one_letter_code
_entity_poly.pdbx_strand_id
1 'polypeptide(L)'
;MKLTKTITPFLLLLLTLSNYPLQGIAHQNTEVMGSAQENEVEILVNQVAYNTKSNKEAIIKSDKILPTTLAFQIQNTVNDSVVFTSKIKKAEHVKDWSGEINYQKADFSSFQKAGTYRVVIKVQQKQYFSSTFKIGDDELTKIALPAIVSFFYHQRANSAQEQEADKHIKLFGSEKTVDLSGGWCDASGDVSKYFSHLAYTNFMLPQQIPMVTWAMVNTVENIPAFLKDIDAKENYTKEALYGADYLMRSLSADGYFYMTVFSYFDKDPNARRIVGLL
;
A
#
# COMPACT_ATOMS: atom_id res chain seq x y z
N MET A 1 31.61 -9.94 10.02
CA MET A 1 30.16 -10.18 10.19
C MET A 1 29.44 -9.43 9.08
N LYS A 2 29.06 -10.11 7.98
CA LYS A 2 28.39 -9.48 6.82
C LYS A 2 26.89 -9.41 7.11
N LEU A 3 26.37 -8.22 7.33
CA LEU A 3 24.93 -7.96 7.39
C LEU A 3 24.39 -7.85 5.96
N THR A 4 23.77 -8.91 5.46
CA THR A 4 22.88 -8.86 4.30
C THR A 4 21.61 -8.13 4.71
N LYS A 5 21.46 -6.86 4.31
CA LYS A 5 20.21 -6.10 4.47
C LYS A 5 19.23 -6.54 3.40
N THR A 6 18.25 -7.36 3.78
CA THR A 6 17.03 -7.57 3.00
C THR A 6 16.09 -6.42 3.33
N ILE A 7 15.88 -5.49 2.40
CA ILE A 7 14.86 -4.43 2.52
C ILE A 7 13.58 -5.01 1.95
N THR A 8 12.61 -5.30 2.82
CA THR A 8 11.24 -5.63 2.43
C THR A 8 10.39 -4.38 2.63
N PRO A 9 9.88 -3.71 1.59
CA PRO A 9 8.91 -2.63 1.78
C PRO A 9 7.55 -3.26 2.09
N PHE A 10 7.04 -3.00 3.28
CA PHE A 10 5.65 -3.28 3.64
C PHE A 10 4.84 -2.03 3.31
N LEU A 11 4.03 -2.07 2.24
CA LEU A 11 3.08 -1.01 1.92
C LEU A 11 1.69 -1.64 1.85
N LEU A 12 0.85 -1.32 2.83
CA LEU A 12 -0.54 -1.72 2.89
C LEU A 12 -1.37 -0.58 2.29
N LEU A 13 -1.91 -0.76 1.07
CA LEU A 13 -2.85 0.18 0.47
C LEU A 13 -4.26 -0.39 0.63
N LEU A 14 -5.06 0.21 1.52
CA LEU A 14 -6.49 -0.07 1.66
C LEU A 14 -7.27 0.88 0.74
N LEU A 15 -7.77 0.35 -0.37
CA LEU A 15 -8.80 1.00 -1.18
C LEU A 15 -10.15 0.41 -0.79
N THR A 16 -10.98 1.17 -0.07
CA THR A 16 -12.40 0.86 0.10
C THR A 16 -13.20 1.80 -0.80
N LEU A 17 -13.87 1.23 -1.79
CA LEU A 17 -14.99 1.87 -2.49
C LEU A 17 -16.25 1.10 -2.10
N SER A 18 -17.16 1.74 -1.37
CA SER A 18 -18.52 1.24 -1.16
C SER A 18 -19.51 2.36 -1.46
N ASN A 19 -20.32 2.16 -2.50
CA ASN A 19 -21.57 2.85 -2.72
C ASN A 19 -22.53 1.90 -3.43
N TYR A 20 -23.39 1.23 -2.65
CA TYR A 20 -24.65 0.64 -3.15
C TYR A 20 -25.75 0.88 -2.11
N PRO A 21 -26.94 1.38 -2.51
CA PRO A 21 -28.04 1.61 -1.59
C PRO A 21 -28.78 0.31 -1.22
N LEU A 22 -29.17 0.20 0.05
CA LEU A 22 -30.00 -0.87 0.59
C LEU A 22 -31.46 -0.68 0.16
N GLN A 23 -32.04 -1.67 -0.52
CA GLN A 23 -33.49 -1.85 -0.64
C GLN A 23 -33.91 -3.08 0.19
N GLY A 24 -34.83 -2.86 1.12
CA GLY A 24 -35.39 -3.91 1.96
C GLY A 24 -36.38 -4.79 1.20
N ILE A 25 -36.32 -6.09 1.44
CA ILE A 25 -37.34 -7.06 1.03
C ILE A 25 -37.69 -7.93 2.24
N ALA A 26 -38.99 -8.12 2.43
CA ALA A 26 -39.62 -8.78 3.55
C ALA A 26 -39.28 -10.28 3.67
N HIS A 27 -39.19 -10.76 4.91
CA HIS A 27 -39.01 -12.16 5.25
C HIS A 27 -40.28 -12.98 4.95
N GLN A 28 -40.12 -14.04 4.15
CA GLN A 28 -40.96 -15.23 4.22
C GLN A 28 -40.09 -16.40 4.71
N ASN A 29 -40.51 -17.01 5.82
CA ASN A 29 -39.88 -18.20 6.39
C ASN A 29 -40.14 -19.40 5.47
N THR A 30 -39.06 -20.02 4.99
CA THR A 30 -39.12 -21.39 4.45
C THR A 30 -38.03 -22.19 5.13
N GLU A 31 -38.43 -23.26 5.81
CA GLU A 31 -37.53 -24.23 6.44
C GLU A 31 -36.66 -24.88 5.38
N VAL A 32 -35.33 -24.76 5.52
CA VAL A 32 -34.37 -25.43 4.64
C VAL A 32 -33.79 -26.63 5.37
N MET A 33 -34.14 -27.81 4.88
CA MET A 33 -33.51 -29.08 5.24
C MET A 33 -31.98 -28.98 5.09
N GLY A 34 -31.25 -29.49 6.07
CA GLY A 34 -29.80 -29.36 6.21
C GLY A 34 -29.03 -29.71 4.94
N SER A 35 -28.46 -28.68 4.31
CA SER A 35 -27.37 -28.86 3.35
C SER A 35 -26.11 -29.23 4.13
N ALA A 36 -25.37 -30.22 3.64
CA ALA A 36 -24.01 -30.45 4.11
C ALA A 36 -23.23 -29.16 3.89
N GLN A 37 -22.88 -28.48 4.98
CA GLN A 37 -22.23 -27.17 4.96
C GLN A 37 -20.92 -27.27 4.16
N GLU A 38 -20.96 -26.81 2.90
CA GLU A 38 -19.80 -26.77 2.02
C GLU A 38 -18.72 -25.92 2.68
N ASN A 39 -17.49 -26.43 2.73
CA ASN A 39 -16.36 -25.66 3.25
C ASN A 39 -16.15 -24.47 2.32
N GLU A 40 -16.30 -23.25 2.82
CA GLU A 40 -15.90 -22.08 2.08
C GLU A 40 -14.37 -21.99 2.17
N VAL A 41 -13.71 -22.05 1.01
CA VAL A 41 -12.25 -21.93 0.92
C VAL A 41 -11.90 -20.73 0.07
N GLU A 42 -11.08 -19.85 0.62
CA GLU A 42 -10.56 -18.67 -0.04
C GLU A 42 -9.03 -18.78 -0.14
N ILE A 43 -8.45 -18.42 -1.29
CA ILE A 43 -7.01 -18.47 -1.53
C ILE A 43 -6.48 -17.05 -1.69
N LEU A 44 -5.80 -16.57 -0.65
CA LEU A 44 -5.23 -15.23 -0.59
C LEU A 44 -3.80 -15.26 -1.12
N VAL A 45 -3.49 -14.37 -2.05
CA VAL A 45 -2.18 -14.20 -2.69
C VAL A 45 -1.81 -12.74 -2.73
N ASN A 46 -0.53 -12.44 -2.93
CA ASN A 46 -0.15 -11.11 -3.42
C ASN A 46 -0.76 -10.94 -4.81
N GLN A 47 -1.72 -10.03 -4.94
CA GLN A 47 -2.50 -9.82 -6.16
C GLN A 47 -1.73 -9.09 -7.27
N VAL A 48 -0.51 -8.60 -6.99
CA VAL A 48 0.34 -7.91 -7.95
C VAL A 48 1.37 -8.89 -8.51
N ALA A 49 2.38 -9.23 -7.70
CA ALA A 49 3.49 -10.05 -8.13
C ALA A 49 4.31 -10.60 -6.97
N TYR A 50 5.10 -11.63 -7.29
CA TYR A 50 6.19 -12.12 -6.46
C TYR A 50 7.52 -12.04 -7.21
N ASN A 51 8.61 -11.81 -6.48
CA ASN A 51 9.95 -11.84 -7.07
C ASN A 51 10.44 -13.29 -7.19
N THR A 52 11.10 -13.62 -8.30
CA THR A 52 11.59 -14.98 -8.59
C THR A 52 12.34 -15.59 -7.40
N LYS A 53 13.28 -14.84 -6.82
CA LYS A 53 14.19 -15.30 -5.75
C LYS A 53 13.75 -14.89 -4.34
N SER A 54 12.48 -14.49 -4.15
CA SER A 54 11.93 -14.21 -2.82
C SER A 54 11.13 -15.38 -2.26
N ASN A 55 10.79 -15.28 -0.98
CA ASN A 55 9.75 -16.12 -0.39
C ASN A 55 8.41 -15.85 -1.07
N LYS A 56 7.62 -16.90 -1.27
CA LYS A 56 6.35 -16.86 -1.98
C LYS A 56 5.36 -17.80 -1.32
N GLU A 57 4.32 -17.21 -0.76
CA GLU A 57 3.28 -17.93 -0.03
C GLU A 57 1.90 -17.45 -0.48
N ALA A 58 0.96 -18.40 -0.50
CA ALA A 58 -0.47 -18.12 -0.48
C ALA A 58 -1.04 -18.57 0.87
N ILE A 59 -2.11 -17.92 1.30
CA ILE A 59 -2.84 -18.28 2.52
C ILE A 59 -4.17 -18.90 2.12
N ILE A 60 -4.37 -20.14 2.52
CA ILE A 60 -5.63 -20.84 2.41
C ILE A 60 -6.45 -20.53 3.66
N LYS A 61 -7.54 -19.82 3.48
CA LYS A 61 -8.49 -19.45 4.53
C LYS A 61 -9.71 -20.37 4.43
N SER A 62 -10.09 -21.02 5.53
CA SER A 62 -11.25 -21.92 5.58
C SER A 62 -11.86 -21.98 6.98
N ASP A 63 -13.16 -22.25 7.04
CA ASP A 63 -13.91 -22.56 8.27
C ASP A 63 -13.49 -23.90 8.91
N LYS A 64 -12.72 -24.74 8.21
CA LYS A 64 -12.25 -26.04 8.71
C LYS A 64 -10.75 -26.18 8.53
N ILE A 65 -10.14 -26.98 9.41
CA ILE A 65 -8.75 -27.39 9.25
C ILE A 65 -8.67 -28.37 8.07
N LEU A 66 -7.95 -27.98 7.01
CA LEU A 66 -7.69 -28.84 5.87
C LEU A 66 -6.50 -29.78 6.18
N PRO A 67 -6.53 -31.03 5.70
CA PRO A 67 -5.47 -31.99 6.00
C PRO A 67 -4.16 -31.53 5.35
N THR A 68 -3.03 -31.66 6.06
CA THR A 68 -1.69 -31.31 5.54
C THR A 68 -1.23 -32.22 4.40
N THR A 69 -1.97 -33.29 4.11
CA THR A 69 -1.79 -34.10 2.90
C THR A 69 -2.39 -33.46 1.65
N LEU A 70 -3.26 -32.44 1.81
CA LEU A 70 -3.87 -31.71 0.71
C LEU A 70 -2.79 -31.00 -0.12
N ALA A 71 -2.82 -31.27 -1.42
CA ALA A 71 -1.94 -30.63 -2.37
C ALA A 71 -2.54 -29.31 -2.86
N PHE A 72 -1.67 -28.32 -3.05
CA PHE A 72 -1.94 -27.16 -3.88
C PHE A 72 -1.08 -27.21 -5.14
N GLN A 73 -1.55 -26.54 -6.19
CA GLN A 73 -0.92 -26.46 -7.49
C GLN A 73 -0.69 -25.01 -7.87
N ILE A 74 0.44 -24.73 -8.53
CA ILE A 74 0.62 -23.49 -9.30
C ILE A 74 0.28 -23.82 -10.74
N GLN A 75 -0.71 -23.12 -11.28
CA GLN A 75 -1.19 -23.32 -12.65
C GLN A 75 -0.80 -22.11 -13.50
N ASN A 76 -0.23 -22.37 -14.67
CA ASN A 76 0.01 -21.33 -15.67
C ASN A 76 -1.34 -20.90 -16.28
N THR A 77 -1.61 -19.61 -16.28
CA THR A 77 -2.91 -19.05 -16.71
C THR A 77 -3.10 -18.99 -18.24
N VAL A 78 -2.03 -19.20 -19.02
CA VAL A 78 -2.09 -19.18 -20.49
C VAL A 78 -2.56 -20.51 -21.06
N ASN A 79 -2.15 -21.63 -20.44
CA ASN A 79 -2.40 -22.97 -20.98
C ASN A 79 -2.94 -23.96 -19.94
N ASP A 80 -3.31 -23.47 -18.76
CA ASP A 80 -3.84 -24.26 -17.65
C ASP A 80 -2.93 -25.41 -17.19
N SER A 81 -1.64 -25.40 -17.54
CA SER A 81 -0.70 -26.43 -17.13
C SER A 81 -0.31 -26.26 -15.67
N VAL A 82 -0.29 -27.38 -14.93
CA VAL A 82 0.26 -27.43 -13.57
C VAL A 82 1.78 -27.44 -13.68
N VAL A 83 2.42 -26.39 -13.15
CA VAL A 83 3.87 -26.18 -13.23
C VAL A 83 4.59 -26.41 -11.90
N PHE A 84 3.83 -26.51 -10.82
CA PHE A 84 4.33 -26.82 -9.49
C PHE A 84 3.24 -27.48 -8.67
N THR A 85 3.62 -28.38 -7.77
CA THR A 85 2.70 -29.01 -6.81
C THR A 85 3.44 -29.23 -5.50
N SER A 86 2.79 -28.85 -4.40
CA SER A 86 3.30 -29.10 -3.05
C SER A 86 2.13 -29.22 -2.08
N LYS A 87 2.43 -29.53 -0.82
CA LYS A 87 1.43 -29.71 0.24
C LYS A 87 1.24 -28.43 1.04
N ILE A 88 0.01 -28.18 1.49
CA ILE A 88 -0.26 -27.10 2.43
C ILE A 88 0.37 -27.39 3.80
N LYS A 89 0.70 -26.34 4.54
CA LYS A 89 1.26 -26.43 5.89
C LYS A 89 0.15 -26.61 6.93
N LYS A 90 0.55 -26.86 8.19
CA LYS A 90 -0.35 -26.95 9.33
C LYS A 90 -1.20 -25.67 9.48
N ALA A 91 -2.41 -25.83 10.02
CA ALA A 91 -3.25 -24.70 10.35
C ALA A 91 -2.62 -23.84 11.44
N GLU A 92 -2.75 -22.54 11.26
CA GLU A 92 -2.43 -21.48 12.19
C GLU A 92 -3.74 -20.75 12.51
N HIS A 93 -3.96 -20.46 13.79
CA HIS A 93 -5.08 -19.66 14.24
C HIS A 93 -4.56 -18.27 14.63
N VAL A 94 -5.19 -17.23 14.11
CA VAL A 94 -4.89 -15.86 14.52
C VAL A 94 -5.88 -15.48 15.60
N LYS A 95 -5.38 -15.36 16.83
CA LYS A 95 -6.21 -15.06 17.99
C LYS A 95 -6.99 -13.75 17.76
N ASP A 96 -8.26 -13.77 18.13
CA ASP A 96 -9.18 -12.61 18.10
C ASP A 96 -9.45 -12.05 16.68
N TRP A 97 -9.08 -12.77 15.61
CA TRP A 97 -9.59 -12.54 14.26
C TRP A 97 -10.96 -13.24 14.09
N SER A 98 -11.73 -12.81 13.09
CA SER A 98 -13.13 -13.21 12.90
C SER A 98 -13.36 -14.73 12.95
N GLY A 99 -14.21 -15.19 13.87
CA GLY A 99 -14.79 -16.54 13.90
C GLY A 99 -13.79 -17.70 14.01
N GLU A 100 -14.29 -18.93 13.85
CA GLU A 100 -13.48 -20.16 13.80
C GLU A 100 -12.81 -20.34 12.43
N ILE A 101 -12.03 -19.34 12.00
CA ILE A 101 -11.34 -19.36 10.71
C ILE A 101 -9.91 -19.87 10.87
N ASN A 102 -9.54 -20.81 10.00
CA ASN A 102 -8.24 -21.45 9.95
C ASN A 102 -7.44 -20.91 8.76
N TYR A 103 -6.14 -20.68 8.99
CA TYR A 103 -5.21 -20.20 7.97
C TYR A 103 -4.10 -21.23 7.75
N GLN A 104 -3.89 -21.65 6.50
CA GLN A 104 -2.85 -22.61 6.13
C GLN A 104 -1.99 -22.06 5.01
N LYS A 105 -0.68 -22.19 5.15
CA LYS A 105 0.27 -21.69 4.14
C LYS A 105 0.43 -22.67 3.00
N ALA A 106 0.42 -22.16 1.78
CA ALA A 106 0.89 -22.83 0.58
C ALA A 106 2.20 -22.15 0.14
N ASP A 107 3.33 -22.74 0.52
CA ASP A 107 4.68 -22.22 0.25
C ASP A 107 5.20 -22.77 -1.08
N PHE A 108 5.40 -21.87 -2.04
CA PHE A 108 5.97 -22.13 -3.35
C PHE A 108 7.24 -21.30 -3.60
N SER A 109 7.97 -20.97 -2.54
CA SER A 109 9.22 -20.19 -2.61
C SER A 109 10.27 -20.84 -3.51
N SER A 110 10.30 -22.17 -3.58
CA SER A 110 11.21 -22.93 -4.45
C SER A 110 10.87 -22.85 -5.94
N PHE A 111 9.67 -22.41 -6.31
CA PHE A 111 9.27 -22.22 -7.71
C PHE A 111 9.83 -20.91 -8.24
N GLN A 112 10.66 -20.96 -9.29
CA GLN A 112 11.42 -19.79 -9.77
C GLN A 112 11.16 -19.46 -11.26
N LYS A 113 10.16 -20.08 -11.89
CA LYS A 113 9.89 -19.81 -13.30
C LYS A 113 9.03 -18.55 -13.44
N ALA A 114 9.54 -17.56 -14.17
CA ALA A 114 8.78 -16.36 -14.48
C ALA A 114 7.51 -16.68 -15.30
N GLY A 115 6.44 -15.90 -15.11
CA GLY A 115 5.17 -16.10 -15.80
C GLY A 115 3.98 -15.59 -15.01
N THR A 116 2.77 -15.92 -15.49
CA THR A 116 1.50 -15.51 -14.88
C THR A 116 0.74 -16.74 -14.42
N TYR A 117 0.43 -16.78 -13.13
CA TYR A 117 0.00 -17.98 -12.43
C TYR A 117 -1.20 -17.73 -11.53
N ARG A 118 -1.84 -18.82 -11.11
CA ARG A 118 -2.81 -18.87 -10.01
C ARG A 118 -2.53 -20.08 -9.13
N VAL A 119 -2.90 -19.99 -7.85
CA VAL A 119 -2.92 -21.14 -6.94
C VAL A 119 -4.25 -21.87 -7.10
N VAL A 120 -4.19 -23.20 -7.16
CA VAL A 120 -5.35 -24.08 -7.23
C VAL A 120 -5.28 -25.10 -6.12
N ILE A 121 -6.39 -25.32 -5.43
CA ILE A 121 -6.58 -26.46 -4.53
C ILE A 121 -7.86 -27.21 -4.89
N LYS A 122 -7.90 -28.51 -4.61
CA LYS A 122 -9.11 -29.32 -4.77
C LYS A 122 -9.52 -29.88 -3.43
N VAL A 123 -10.60 -29.37 -2.86
CA VAL A 123 -11.18 -29.88 -1.61
C VAL A 123 -12.42 -30.67 -1.96
N GLN A 124 -12.43 -31.96 -1.61
CA GLN A 124 -13.46 -32.91 -2.05
C GLN A 124 -13.58 -32.94 -3.59
N GLN A 125 -14.74 -32.59 -4.14
CA GLN A 125 -14.98 -32.55 -5.59
C GLN A 125 -14.90 -31.14 -6.19
N LYS A 126 -14.66 -30.10 -5.37
CA LYS A 126 -14.67 -28.69 -5.79
C LYS A 126 -13.24 -28.15 -5.92
N GLN A 127 -13.00 -27.38 -6.99
CA GLN A 127 -11.75 -26.64 -7.17
C GLN A 127 -11.94 -25.19 -6.73
N TYR A 128 -10.90 -24.66 -6.09
CA TYR A 128 -10.82 -23.27 -5.66
C TYR A 128 -9.58 -22.65 -6.29
N PHE A 129 -9.70 -21.38 -6.67
CA PHE A 129 -8.70 -20.65 -7.42
C PHE A 129 -8.39 -19.34 -6.69
N SER A 130 -7.12 -18.95 -6.65
CA SER A 130 -6.73 -17.60 -6.26
C SER A 130 -6.98 -16.62 -7.41
N SER A 131 -6.90 -15.32 -7.11
CA SER A 131 -6.60 -14.31 -8.13
C SER A 131 -5.29 -14.64 -8.86
N THR A 132 -5.18 -14.16 -10.09
CA THR A 132 -3.97 -14.27 -10.89
C THR A 132 -2.86 -13.35 -10.37
N PHE A 133 -1.60 -13.79 -10.43
CA PHE A 133 -0.43 -13.01 -10.06
C PHE A 133 0.76 -13.30 -11.00
N LYS A 134 1.73 -12.40 -11.02
CA LYS A 134 2.98 -12.58 -11.78
C LYS A 134 4.12 -13.10 -10.90
N ILE A 135 5.04 -13.85 -11.49
CA ILE A 135 6.37 -14.12 -10.94
C ILE A 135 7.39 -13.64 -11.95
N GLY A 136 8.39 -12.90 -11.49
CA GLY A 136 9.48 -12.42 -12.34
C GLY A 136 10.61 -11.80 -11.52
N ASP A 137 11.72 -11.49 -12.17
CA ASP A 137 12.86 -10.84 -11.50
C ASP A 137 12.51 -9.39 -11.19
N ASP A 138 12.53 -9.05 -9.89
CA ASP A 138 12.13 -7.75 -9.35
C ASP A 138 10.75 -7.26 -9.84
N GLU A 139 9.86 -8.19 -10.18
CA GLU A 139 8.56 -7.93 -10.81
C GLU A 139 7.70 -6.98 -9.97
N LEU A 140 7.66 -7.19 -8.66
CA LEU A 140 6.90 -6.32 -7.76
C LEU A 140 7.45 -4.89 -7.80
N THR A 141 8.78 -4.73 -7.79
CA THR A 141 9.44 -3.43 -7.79
C THR A 141 9.26 -2.72 -9.14
N LYS A 142 9.34 -3.46 -10.26
CA LYS A 142 9.10 -2.95 -11.62
C LYS A 142 7.70 -2.37 -11.78
N ILE A 143 6.70 -2.97 -11.13
CA ILE A 143 5.32 -2.49 -11.16
C ILE A 143 5.11 -1.35 -10.15
N ALA A 144 5.61 -1.50 -8.93
CA ALA A 144 5.31 -0.59 -7.83
C ALA A 144 5.97 0.78 -7.96
N LEU A 145 7.25 0.86 -8.34
CA LEU A 145 7.96 2.15 -8.34
C LEU A 145 7.34 3.18 -9.31
N PRO A 146 7.04 2.86 -10.58
CA PRO A 146 6.38 3.81 -11.48
C PRO A 146 5.00 4.25 -10.96
N ALA A 147 4.24 3.34 -10.36
CA ALA A 147 2.93 3.66 -9.78
C ALA A 147 3.05 4.60 -8.57
N ILE A 148 4.03 4.37 -7.69
CA ILE A 148 4.26 5.20 -6.49
C ILE A 148 4.65 6.63 -6.88
N VAL A 149 5.62 6.81 -7.78
CA VAL A 149 6.02 8.17 -8.19
C VAL A 149 4.90 8.88 -8.94
N SER A 150 4.14 8.16 -9.76
CA SER A 150 2.94 8.70 -10.42
C SER A 150 1.89 9.13 -9.41
N PHE A 151 1.66 8.35 -8.34
CA PHE A 151 0.75 8.73 -7.27
C PHE A 151 1.18 10.07 -6.64
N PHE A 152 2.44 10.21 -6.22
CA PHE A 152 2.92 11.45 -5.61
C PHE A 152 2.85 12.65 -6.56
N TYR A 153 3.18 12.45 -7.84
CA TYR A 153 3.01 13.49 -8.85
C TYR A 153 1.57 14.04 -8.91
N HIS A 154 0.56 13.15 -8.80
CA HIS A 154 -0.85 13.55 -8.80
C HIS A 154 -1.38 14.01 -7.42
N GLN A 155 -0.59 13.89 -6.35
CA GLN A 155 -0.91 14.42 -5.02
C GLN A 155 -0.20 15.75 -4.72
N ARG A 156 0.51 16.34 -5.69
CA ARG A 156 1.14 17.64 -5.51
C ARG A 156 0.09 18.68 -5.14
N ALA A 157 0.37 19.50 -4.12
CA ALA A 157 -0.43 20.66 -3.74
C ALA A 157 -0.19 21.80 -4.74
N ASN A 158 -0.69 21.61 -5.96
CA ASN A 158 -0.32 22.41 -7.13
C ASN A 158 -1.52 22.87 -7.95
N SER A 159 -2.76 22.79 -7.44
CA SER A 159 -3.87 23.50 -8.07
C SER A 159 -3.58 25.00 -8.08
N ALA A 160 -4.14 25.75 -9.04
CA ALA A 160 -3.89 27.18 -9.13
C ALA A 160 -4.25 27.93 -7.84
N GLN A 161 -5.32 27.49 -7.18
CA GLN A 161 -5.82 28.08 -5.94
C GLN A 161 -4.92 27.74 -4.74
N GLU A 162 -4.45 26.50 -4.61
CA GLU A 162 -3.48 26.12 -3.57
C GLU A 162 -2.15 26.82 -3.77
N GLN A 163 -1.64 26.86 -5.02
CA GLN A 163 -0.38 27.54 -5.32
C GLN A 163 -0.43 29.02 -4.96
N GLU A 164 -1.55 29.68 -5.24
CA GLU A 164 -1.69 31.10 -4.93
C GLU A 164 -1.84 31.35 -3.42
N ALA A 165 -2.70 30.57 -2.75
CA ALA A 165 -2.85 30.67 -1.31
C ALA A 165 -1.54 30.35 -0.56
N ASP A 166 -0.80 29.35 -1.03
CA ASP A 166 0.41 28.87 -0.37
C ASP A 166 1.61 29.82 -0.50
N LYS A 167 1.56 30.83 -1.38
CA LYS A 167 2.56 31.92 -1.43
C LYS A 167 2.46 32.88 -0.23
N HIS A 168 1.32 32.90 0.44
CA HIS A 168 0.97 33.94 1.42
C HIS A 168 0.36 33.37 2.71
N ILE A 169 0.81 32.20 3.17
CA ILE A 169 0.22 31.52 4.33
C ILE A 169 0.52 32.27 5.61
N LYS A 170 -0.54 32.61 6.36
CA LYS A 170 -0.41 33.26 7.67
C LYS A 170 0.05 32.29 8.76
N LEU A 171 0.97 32.75 9.59
CA LEU A 171 1.31 32.09 10.85
C LEU A 171 0.17 32.26 11.85
N PHE A 172 -0.24 31.17 12.51
CA PHE A 172 -1.31 31.24 13.50
C PHE A 172 -0.95 32.22 14.63
N GLY A 173 -1.89 33.11 14.97
CA GLY A 173 -1.67 34.17 15.96
C GLY A 173 -0.78 35.33 15.48
N SER A 174 -0.52 35.46 14.18
CA SER A 174 0.31 36.52 13.60
C SER A 174 -0.24 37.05 12.27
N GLU A 175 0.19 38.25 11.88
CA GLU A 175 -0.03 38.80 10.53
C GLU A 175 1.13 38.48 9.57
N LYS A 176 2.18 37.81 10.05
CA LYS A 176 3.29 37.36 9.19
C LYS A 176 2.81 36.30 8.21
N THR A 177 3.19 36.46 6.95
CA THR A 177 2.97 35.48 5.88
C THR A 177 4.29 34.90 5.39
N VAL A 178 4.27 33.66 4.93
CA VAL A 178 5.40 33.01 4.26
C VAL A 178 4.95 32.24 3.03
N ASP A 179 5.87 32.10 2.07
CA ASP A 179 5.67 31.25 0.88
C ASP A 179 6.06 29.81 1.23
N LEU A 180 5.05 28.96 1.28
CA LEU A 180 5.18 27.51 1.42
C LEU A 180 4.57 26.79 0.21
N SER A 181 4.58 27.38 -0.98
CA SER A 181 4.10 26.72 -2.20
C SER A 181 4.82 25.39 -2.48
N GLY A 182 4.14 24.47 -3.18
CA GLY A 182 4.65 23.13 -3.47
C GLY A 182 4.39 22.10 -2.37
N GLY A 183 5.12 20.99 -2.39
CA GLY A 183 4.85 19.83 -1.54
C GLY A 183 3.62 19.03 -1.98
N TRP A 184 3.18 18.08 -1.16
CA TRP A 184 2.05 17.20 -1.44
C TRP A 184 0.94 17.39 -0.42
N CYS A 185 -0.31 17.26 -0.87
CA CYS A 185 -1.45 17.11 0.02
C CYS A 185 -1.29 15.81 0.81
N ASP A 186 -1.63 15.83 2.10
CA ASP A 186 -1.31 14.75 3.01
C ASP A 186 -2.14 13.48 2.80
N ALA A 187 -3.41 13.66 2.45
CA ALA A 187 -4.33 12.56 2.28
C ALA A 187 -5.38 12.86 1.20
N SER A 188 -6.05 11.81 0.72
CA SER A 188 -7.12 11.93 -0.28
C SER A 188 -8.29 12.81 0.15
N GLY A 189 -8.44 13.08 1.45
CA GLY A 189 -9.44 13.99 2.03
C GLY A 189 -8.86 15.18 2.77
N ASP A 190 -7.54 15.38 2.76
CA ASP A 190 -6.86 16.48 3.45
C ASP A 190 -5.83 17.15 2.54
N VAL A 191 -6.13 18.38 2.13
CA VAL A 191 -5.24 19.21 1.31
C VAL A 191 -4.11 19.86 2.13
N SER A 192 -4.11 19.70 3.45
CA SER A 192 -3.05 20.17 4.35
C SER A 192 -1.69 19.52 4.01
N LYS A 193 -0.62 20.12 4.54
CA LYS A 193 0.77 19.68 4.31
C LYS A 193 1.52 19.62 5.61
N TYR A 194 2.26 18.54 5.84
CA TYR A 194 2.86 18.29 7.15
C TYR A 194 4.33 17.88 7.04
N PHE A 195 5.14 18.45 7.92
CA PHE A 195 6.36 17.81 8.40
C PHE A 195 6.02 16.68 9.37
N SER A 196 5.10 16.94 10.30
CA SER A 196 4.55 16.02 11.30
C SER A 196 3.22 16.57 11.85
N HIS A 197 2.47 15.75 12.58
CA HIS A 197 1.39 16.17 13.49
C HIS A 197 1.42 15.31 14.76
N LEU A 198 0.36 15.37 15.60
CA LEU A 198 0.25 14.64 16.89
C LEU A 198 1.34 14.98 17.92
N ALA A 199 2.00 16.14 17.77
CA ALA A 199 3.12 16.50 18.62
C ALA A 199 2.72 16.67 20.10
N TYR A 200 1.46 17.00 20.40
CA TYR A 200 0.93 17.02 21.78
C TYR A 200 1.02 15.64 22.49
N THR A 201 1.14 14.54 21.75
CA THR A 201 1.29 13.19 22.32
C THR A 201 2.73 12.87 22.72
N ASN A 202 3.71 13.65 22.27
CA ASN A 202 5.17 13.43 22.39
C ASN A 202 5.74 12.15 21.74
N PHE A 203 4.94 11.10 21.54
CA PHE A 203 5.43 9.78 21.13
C PHE A 203 4.86 9.28 19.79
N MET A 204 3.91 10.01 19.19
CA MET A 204 3.19 9.57 17.98
C MET A 204 3.47 10.46 16.75
N LEU A 205 4.59 11.18 16.70
CA LEU A 205 4.91 12.10 15.60
C LEU A 205 5.32 11.32 14.32
N PRO A 206 4.48 11.27 13.28
CA PRO A 206 4.86 10.63 12.03
C PRO A 206 5.75 11.56 11.20
N GLN A 207 6.76 10.99 10.54
CA GLN A 207 7.54 11.74 9.56
C GLN A 207 6.77 11.75 8.23
N GLN A 208 6.32 12.93 7.76
CA GLN A 208 5.44 13.06 6.59
C GLN A 208 6.21 13.51 5.34
N ILE A 209 6.03 14.74 4.83
CA ILE A 209 6.71 15.21 3.60
C ILE A 209 8.24 15.01 3.62
N PRO A 210 8.96 15.24 4.74
CA PRO A 210 10.39 14.95 4.82
C PRO A 210 10.73 13.48 4.58
N MET A 211 9.91 12.54 5.06
CA MET A 211 10.12 11.10 4.86
C MET A 211 9.93 10.71 3.40
N VAL A 212 8.89 11.23 2.75
CA VAL A 212 8.66 11.01 1.31
C VAL A 212 9.85 11.52 0.50
N THR A 213 10.29 12.74 0.79
CA THR A 213 11.43 13.37 0.11
C THR A 213 12.70 12.53 0.29
N TRP A 214 13.03 12.17 1.54
CA TRP A 214 14.20 11.33 1.84
C TRP A 214 14.10 9.96 1.15
N ALA A 215 12.95 9.31 1.18
CA ALA A 215 12.76 8.01 0.55
C ALA A 215 12.98 8.07 -0.97
N MET A 216 12.52 9.13 -1.64
CA MET A 216 12.74 9.31 -3.08
C MET A 216 14.22 9.60 -3.40
N VAL A 217 14.87 10.51 -2.67
CA VAL A 217 16.32 10.78 -2.81
C VAL A 217 17.12 9.49 -2.60
N ASN A 218 16.88 8.79 -1.49
CA ASN A 218 17.55 7.53 -1.17
C ASN A 218 17.31 6.48 -2.26
N THR A 219 16.10 6.40 -2.83
CA THR A 219 15.81 5.47 -3.95
C THR A 219 16.64 5.83 -5.19
N VAL A 220 16.69 7.11 -5.56
CA VAL A 220 17.48 7.60 -6.71
C VAL A 220 18.97 7.30 -6.52
N GLU A 221 19.50 7.48 -5.31
CA GLU A 221 20.92 7.28 -5.01
C GLU A 221 21.32 5.81 -4.92
N ASN A 222 20.48 4.95 -4.35
CA ASN A 222 20.83 3.54 -4.08
C ASN A 222 20.56 2.60 -5.25
N ILE A 223 19.55 2.87 -6.08
CA ILE A 223 19.20 1.98 -7.23
C ILE A 223 19.09 2.72 -8.58
N PRO A 224 20.02 3.64 -8.92
CA PRO A 224 19.91 4.48 -10.12
C PRO A 224 19.95 3.69 -11.44
N ALA A 225 20.68 2.57 -11.48
CA ALA A 225 20.74 1.71 -12.67
C ALA A 225 19.40 1.00 -12.90
N PHE A 226 18.83 0.41 -11.85
CA PHE A 226 17.52 -0.23 -11.92
C PHE A 226 16.41 0.76 -12.33
N LEU A 227 16.39 1.95 -11.73
CA LEU A 227 15.43 2.99 -12.10
C LEU A 227 15.55 3.41 -13.57
N LYS A 228 16.77 3.39 -14.12
CA LYS A 228 17.00 3.65 -15.56
C LYS A 228 16.46 2.49 -16.41
N ASP A 229 16.69 1.25 -15.99
CA ASP A 229 16.23 0.06 -16.71
C ASP A 229 14.70 -0.03 -16.81
N ILE A 230 13.98 0.55 -15.84
CA ILE A 230 12.51 0.62 -15.82
C ILE A 230 11.94 1.98 -16.25
N ASP A 231 12.78 2.87 -16.80
CA ASP A 231 12.40 4.22 -17.26
C ASP A 231 11.71 5.09 -16.19
N ALA A 232 12.07 4.90 -14.92
CA ALA A 232 11.50 5.63 -13.78
C ALA A 232 12.45 6.69 -13.20
N LYS A 233 13.74 6.67 -13.56
CA LYS A 233 14.78 7.50 -12.92
C LYS A 233 14.46 8.99 -12.97
N GLU A 234 14.09 9.50 -14.14
CA GLU A 234 13.83 10.93 -14.32
C GLU A 234 12.64 11.40 -13.46
N ASN A 235 11.55 10.63 -13.46
CA ASN A 235 10.37 10.94 -12.66
C ASN A 235 10.68 10.93 -11.17
N TYR A 236 11.43 9.94 -10.68
CA TYR A 236 11.86 9.89 -9.28
C TYR A 236 12.79 11.05 -8.91
N THR A 237 13.74 11.42 -9.78
CA THR A 237 14.61 12.57 -9.52
C THR A 237 13.81 13.87 -9.47
N LYS A 238 12.87 14.09 -10.40
CA LYS A 238 12.00 15.27 -10.40
C LYS A 238 11.13 15.34 -9.14
N GLU A 239 10.53 14.22 -8.73
CA GLU A 239 9.66 14.18 -7.56
C GLU A 239 10.46 14.35 -6.26
N ALA A 240 11.67 13.77 -6.17
CA ALA A 240 12.59 13.99 -5.06
C ALA A 240 12.98 15.47 -4.92
N LEU A 241 13.34 16.13 -6.03
CA LEU A 241 13.69 17.55 -6.04
C LEU A 241 12.49 18.44 -5.71
N TYR A 242 11.30 18.10 -6.19
CA TYR A 242 10.07 18.83 -5.84
C TYR A 242 9.80 18.81 -4.33
N GLY A 243 10.03 17.66 -3.67
CA GLY A 243 10.00 17.57 -2.21
C GLY A 243 11.09 18.40 -1.54
N ALA A 244 12.33 18.30 -2.02
CA ALA A 244 13.46 19.03 -1.48
C ALA A 244 13.27 20.56 -1.54
N ASP A 245 12.74 21.06 -2.66
CA ASP A 245 12.39 22.47 -2.83
C ASP A 245 11.37 22.93 -1.77
N TYR A 246 10.37 22.10 -1.48
CA TYR A 246 9.40 22.39 -0.42
C TYR A 246 10.07 22.41 0.96
N LEU A 247 10.97 21.46 1.27
CA LEU A 247 11.70 21.48 2.54
C LEU A 247 12.50 22.78 2.70
N MET A 248 13.12 23.27 1.63
CA MET A 248 13.86 24.54 1.65
C MET A 248 12.94 25.74 1.85
N ARG A 249 11.75 25.78 1.24
CA ARG A 249 10.74 26.82 1.52
C ARG A 249 10.24 26.76 2.97
N SER A 250 10.17 25.55 3.54
CA SER A 250 9.71 25.33 4.90
C SER A 250 10.73 25.67 5.99
N LEU A 251 11.99 25.93 5.62
CA LEU A 251 13.04 26.40 6.53
C LEU A 251 12.87 27.90 6.78
N SER A 252 12.55 28.28 8.01
CA SER A 252 12.43 29.67 8.41
C SER A 252 13.80 30.36 8.42
N ALA A 253 13.80 31.70 8.32
CA ALA A 253 15.02 32.51 8.41
C ALA A 253 15.73 32.36 9.77
N ASP A 254 15.01 31.96 10.82
CA ASP A 254 15.56 31.71 12.16
C ASP A 254 16.12 30.28 12.31
N GLY A 255 16.04 29.44 11.27
CA GLY A 255 16.67 28.12 11.21
C GLY A 255 15.82 26.94 11.72
N TYR A 256 14.51 27.14 11.97
CA TYR A 256 13.56 26.07 12.29
C TYR A 256 12.66 25.75 11.10
N PHE A 257 12.04 24.57 11.07
CA PHE A 257 11.06 24.22 10.04
C PHE A 257 9.63 24.48 10.52
N TYR A 258 8.78 25.00 9.64
CA TYR A 258 7.34 25.05 9.88
C TYR A 258 6.77 23.63 9.92
N MET A 259 5.97 23.32 10.95
CA MET A 259 5.51 21.95 11.17
C MET A 259 4.34 21.57 10.26
N THR A 260 3.36 22.46 10.13
CA THR A 260 2.11 22.14 9.42
C THR A 260 1.55 23.36 8.70
N VAL A 261 1.11 23.16 7.46
CA VAL A 261 0.13 23.99 6.77
C VAL A 261 -1.21 23.30 6.90
N PHE A 262 -2.07 23.76 7.81
CA PHE A 262 -3.34 23.10 8.13
C PHE A 262 -4.52 23.86 7.53
N SER A 263 -5.38 23.15 6.80
CA SER A 263 -6.61 23.72 6.22
C SER A 263 -7.82 23.61 7.15
N TYR A 264 -7.69 22.98 8.33
CA TYR A 264 -8.83 22.64 9.19
C TYR A 264 -9.86 21.74 8.49
N PHE A 265 -9.40 20.93 7.52
CA PHE A 265 -10.24 20.14 6.62
C PHE A 265 -11.23 20.98 5.80
N ASP A 266 -11.02 22.29 5.74
CA ASP A 266 -11.72 23.18 4.83
C ASP A 266 -11.13 23.05 3.42
N LYS A 267 -12.03 23.12 2.43
CA LYS A 267 -11.66 23.11 1.01
C LYS A 267 -11.25 24.48 0.51
N ASP A 268 -11.57 25.57 1.22
CA ASP A 268 -11.08 26.91 0.89
C ASP A 268 -9.56 27.00 1.13
N PRO A 269 -8.74 27.20 0.07
CA PRO A 269 -7.30 27.32 0.23
C PRO A 269 -6.89 28.50 1.11
N ASN A 270 -7.73 29.54 1.25
CA ASN A 270 -7.44 30.69 2.11
C ASN A 270 -7.65 30.40 3.61
N ALA A 271 -8.29 29.28 3.96
CA ALA A 271 -8.43 28.85 5.36
C ALA A 271 -7.09 28.34 5.96
N ARG A 272 -6.11 28.04 5.09
CA ARG A 272 -4.84 27.43 5.48
C ARG A 272 -4.02 28.32 6.40
N ARG A 273 -3.49 27.75 7.47
CA ARG A 273 -2.60 28.45 8.43
C ARG A 273 -1.38 27.60 8.73
N ILE A 274 -0.28 28.28 9.06
CA ILE A 274 0.85 27.60 9.65
C ILE A 274 0.59 27.40 11.13
N VAL A 275 0.58 26.14 11.54
CA VAL A 275 0.35 25.71 12.92
C VAL A 275 1.47 24.79 13.38
N GLY A 276 1.68 24.75 14.70
CA GLY A 276 2.63 23.88 15.36
C GLY A 276 1.90 22.89 16.26
N LEU A 277 2.14 23.00 17.56
CA LEU A 277 1.41 22.26 18.59
C LEU A 277 -0.01 22.82 18.72
N LEU A 278 -0.97 22.17 18.06
CA LEU A 278 -2.37 22.20 18.48
C LEU A 278 -2.67 20.93 19.27
#